data_AF-A0A957BLQ6-F1
#
_entry.id   AF-A0A957BLQ6-F1
#
_cell.length_a   1.000
_cell.length_b   1.000
_cell.length_c   1.000
_cell.angle_alpha   90.00
_cell.angle_beta   90.00
_cell.angle_gamma   90.00
#
_symmetry.space_group_name_H-M   'P 1'
#
loop_
_entity.id
_entity.type
_entity.pdbx_description
1 polymer ?
#
loop_
_entity_poly.entity_id
_entity_poly.type
_entity_poly.pdbx_seq_one_letter_code
_entity_poly.pdbx_strand_id
1 'polypeptide(L)'
;RDMFLDQGLRPTTLLEPGETIFNHYQLVIPETAVAPANLVFTVGLYDFATFERLPLTTGEDSVFLEVIYLDPAPGDVPNPTLVNFDNELELVGFELDPRQAAAGETVDLTLYWRAKRPLPTDYTIFAQVVDEDTTRWASQDLGQPTSTWAKGELQTVQMSLPLSPDTPGKVYPIILGLYTVEDGQFNRLQIIAEDGRPTDDFLRLTLLRVVEP
;
A
#
# COMPACT_ATOMS: atom_id res chain seq x y z
N ARG A 1 -1.58 6.02 16.71
CA ARG A 1 -2.86 6.03 17.47
C ARG A 1 -2.57 6.74 18.76
N ASP A 2 -3.34 7.77 19.05
CA ASP A 2 -2.99 8.71 20.10
C ASP A 2 -3.94 8.50 21.28
N MET A 3 -3.42 8.68 22.49
CA MET A 3 -4.17 8.48 23.72
C MET A 3 -3.62 9.41 24.79
N PHE A 4 -4.52 10.03 25.56
CA PHE A 4 -4.14 10.76 26.77
C PHE A 4 -3.51 9.81 27.79
N LEU A 5 -2.57 10.31 28.60
CA LEU A 5 -1.90 9.50 29.61
C LEU A 5 -2.90 8.93 30.64
N ASP A 6 -2.56 7.78 31.21
CA ASP A 6 -3.38 7.03 32.17
C ASP A 6 -4.77 6.71 31.60
N GLN A 7 -4.83 6.33 30.31
CA GLN A 7 -6.06 6.09 29.56
C GLN A 7 -7.03 7.29 29.54
N GLY A 8 -6.50 8.51 29.72
CA GLY A 8 -7.28 9.75 29.79
C GLY A 8 -7.92 10.05 31.15
N LEU A 9 -7.59 9.28 32.18
CA LEU A 9 -8.12 9.51 33.54
C LEU A 9 -7.36 10.59 34.31
N ARG A 10 -6.18 10.99 33.81
CA ARG A 10 -5.33 11.96 34.50
C ARG A 10 -4.69 12.96 33.54
N PRO A 11 -4.92 14.28 33.72
CA PRO A 11 -4.22 15.29 32.96
C PRO A 11 -2.73 15.33 33.34
N THR A 12 -1.89 15.59 32.33
CA THR A 12 -0.43 15.71 32.48
C THR A 12 -0.01 16.79 33.47
N THR A 13 -0.83 17.81 33.68
CA THR A 13 -0.60 18.89 34.66
C THR A 13 -0.64 18.44 36.12
N LEU A 14 -1.18 17.25 36.39
CA LEU A 14 -1.24 16.65 37.73
C LEU A 14 -0.11 15.65 37.97
N LEU A 15 0.84 15.52 37.05
CA LEU A 15 1.99 14.64 37.21
C LEU A 15 3.08 15.31 38.02
N GLU A 16 3.63 14.56 38.96
CA GLU A 16 4.77 15.02 39.74
C GLU A 16 6.09 14.59 39.08
N PRO A 17 7.16 15.40 39.15
CA PRO A 17 8.48 14.99 38.65
C PRO A 17 8.94 13.67 39.29
N GLY A 18 9.30 12.68 38.44
CA GLY A 18 9.72 11.35 38.87
C GLY A 18 8.60 10.31 38.97
N GLU A 19 7.35 10.72 38.76
CA GLU A 19 6.21 9.81 38.69
C GLU A 19 6.23 8.95 37.41
N THR A 20 5.85 7.68 37.53
CA THR A 20 5.77 6.73 36.41
C THR A 20 4.31 6.41 36.09
N ILE A 21 3.96 6.45 34.80
CA ILE A 21 2.61 6.12 34.31
C ILE A 21 2.72 4.94 33.37
N PHE A 22 1.73 4.06 33.43
CA PHE A 22 1.59 2.93 32.53
C PHE A 22 0.43 3.17 31.56
N ASN A 23 0.71 3.11 30.26
CA ASN A 23 -0.32 3.10 29.23
C ASN A 23 -0.28 1.78 28.49
N HIS A 24 -1.47 1.20 28.24
CA HIS A 24 -1.61 -0.01 27.45
C HIS A 24 -2.19 0.36 26.09
N TYR A 25 -1.45 0.07 25.04
CA TYR A 25 -1.91 0.26 23.66
C TYR A 25 -2.23 -1.10 23.05
N GLN A 26 -3.43 -1.21 22.48
CA GLN A 26 -3.74 -2.29 21.54
C GLN A 26 -3.70 -1.71 20.12
N LEU A 27 -2.73 -2.19 19.36
CA LEU A 27 -2.56 -1.87 17.95
C LEU A 27 -3.05 -3.07 17.15
N VAL A 28 -4.04 -2.83 16.30
CA VAL A 28 -4.54 -3.85 15.38
C VAL A 28 -3.79 -3.66 14.07
N ILE A 29 -3.08 -4.70 13.64
CA ILE A 29 -2.54 -4.77 12.29
C ILE A 29 -3.71 -5.21 11.40
N PRO A 30 -4.11 -4.41 10.39
CA PRO A 30 -5.18 -4.80 9.47
C PRO A 30 -4.85 -6.12 8.76
N GLU A 31 -5.84 -6.96 8.49
CA GLU A 31 -5.66 -8.20 7.71
C GLU A 31 -5.16 -7.92 6.28
N THR A 32 -5.36 -6.70 5.79
CA THR A 32 -4.88 -6.21 4.49
C THR A 32 -3.47 -5.60 4.56
N ALA A 33 -2.79 -5.65 5.71
CA ALA A 33 -1.44 -5.15 5.84
C ALA A 33 -0.49 -5.96 4.96
N VAL A 34 0.29 -5.26 4.14
CA VAL A 34 1.24 -5.90 3.24
C VAL A 34 2.36 -6.56 4.04
N ALA A 35 2.61 -7.84 3.76
CA ALA A 35 3.61 -8.68 4.40
C ALA A 35 4.42 -9.46 3.35
N PRO A 36 5.70 -9.81 3.62
CA PRO A 36 6.41 -9.64 4.89
C PRO A 36 6.77 -8.17 5.18
N ALA A 37 6.85 -7.79 6.47
CA ALA A 37 7.21 -6.43 6.85
C ALA A 37 7.99 -6.26 8.14
N ASN A 38 8.90 -5.28 8.16
CA ASN A 38 9.48 -4.73 9.39
C ASN A 38 8.66 -3.51 9.81
N LEU A 39 7.91 -3.63 10.91
CA LEU A 39 7.17 -2.53 11.52
C LEU A 39 8.04 -1.90 12.62
N VAL A 40 8.41 -0.64 12.44
CA VAL A 40 9.18 0.12 13.44
C VAL A 40 8.21 0.70 14.46
N PHE A 41 8.34 0.29 15.73
CA PHE A 41 7.50 0.78 16.81
C PHE A 41 8.21 1.89 17.59
N THR A 42 7.64 3.10 17.55
CA THR A 42 8.13 4.25 18.30
C THR A 42 7.01 4.88 19.12
N VAL A 43 7.39 5.55 20.21
CA VAL A 43 6.46 6.31 21.05
C VAL A 43 7.01 7.72 21.27
N GLY A 44 6.16 8.73 21.10
CA GLY A 44 6.50 10.13 21.35
C GLY A 44 5.36 10.81 22.09
N LEU A 45 5.67 11.94 22.72
CA LEU A 45 4.69 12.83 23.31
C LEU A 45 4.62 14.11 22.48
N TYR A 46 3.44 14.72 22.44
CA TYR A 46 3.23 16.00 21.80
C TYR A 46 2.20 16.82 22.59
N ASP A 47 2.27 18.14 22.48
CA ASP A 47 1.24 19.02 23.00
C ASP A 47 0.00 18.90 22.10
N PHE A 48 -1.12 18.45 22.65
CA PHE A 48 -2.32 18.16 21.86
C PHE A 48 -2.95 19.41 21.20
N ALA A 49 -2.74 20.60 21.77
CA ALA A 49 -3.30 21.83 21.22
C ALA A 49 -2.47 22.38 20.05
N THR A 50 -1.15 22.25 20.13
CA THR A 50 -0.22 22.79 19.11
C THR A 50 0.30 21.73 18.14
N PHE A 51 0.15 20.45 18.46
CA PHE A 51 0.82 19.32 17.81
C PHE A 51 2.35 19.37 17.87
N GLU A 52 2.92 20.26 18.68
CA GLU A 52 4.36 20.36 18.86
C GLU A 52 4.89 19.12 19.61
N ARG A 53 5.91 18.47 19.03
CA ARG A 53 6.50 17.26 19.58
C ARG A 53 7.40 17.60 20.78
N LEU A 54 7.28 16.85 21.86
CA LEU A 54 8.14 17.01 23.03
C LEU A 54 9.48 16.31 22.78
N PRO A 55 10.60 17.04 22.71
CA PRO A 55 11.89 16.43 22.44
C PRO A 55 12.40 15.64 23.66
N LEU A 56 13.05 14.53 23.38
CA LEU A 56 13.91 13.80 24.30
C LEU A 56 15.17 14.62 24.60
N THR A 57 15.87 14.26 25.67
CA THR A 57 17.19 14.87 25.99
C THR A 57 18.25 14.62 24.91
N THR A 58 18.01 13.64 24.03
CA THR A 58 18.85 13.33 22.87
C THR A 58 18.61 14.28 21.68
N GLY A 59 17.52 15.06 21.71
CA GLY A 59 17.09 15.91 20.59
C GLY A 59 16.14 15.21 19.60
N GLU A 60 15.96 13.89 19.72
CA GLU A 60 14.89 13.16 19.01
C GLU A 60 13.53 13.48 19.63
N ASP A 61 12.44 13.16 18.93
CA ASP A 61 11.07 13.47 19.38
C ASP A 61 10.24 12.24 19.77
N SER A 62 10.87 11.07 19.72
CA SER A 62 10.26 9.78 20.00
C SER A 62 11.32 8.77 20.41
N VAL A 63 10.91 7.78 21.21
CA VAL A 63 11.74 6.66 21.64
C VAL A 63 11.46 5.49 20.71
N PHE A 64 12.51 4.90 20.14
CA PHE A 64 12.43 3.59 19.48
C PHE A 64 12.24 2.49 20.52
N LEU A 65 11.24 1.63 20.31
CA LEU A 65 10.95 0.52 21.21
C LEU A 65 11.46 -0.80 20.61
N GLU A 66 10.98 -1.18 19.42
CA GLU A 66 11.33 -2.45 18.78
C GLU A 66 10.98 -2.46 17.28
N VAL A 67 11.54 -3.43 16.53
CA VAL A 67 11.06 -3.82 15.21
C VAL A 67 10.21 -5.08 15.34
N ILE A 68 8.94 -4.99 14.94
CA ILE A 68 8.04 -6.14 14.87
C ILE A 68 8.09 -6.69 13.44
N TYR A 69 8.43 -7.97 13.29
CA TYR A 69 8.31 -8.66 12.02
C TYR A 69 6.85 -9.11 11.80
N LEU A 70 6.27 -8.70 10.69
CA LEU A 70 4.97 -9.15 10.21
C LEU A 70 5.21 -10.26 9.19
N ASP A 71 4.87 -11.48 9.59
CA ASP A 71 4.89 -12.64 8.70
C ASP A 71 3.84 -12.51 7.58
N PRO A 72 4.10 -13.07 6.39
CA PRO A 72 3.09 -13.22 5.35
C PRO A 72 1.86 -13.95 5.88
N ALA A 73 0.67 -13.50 5.46
CA ALA A 73 -0.55 -14.23 5.71
C ALA A 73 -0.45 -15.64 5.09
N PRO A 74 -0.95 -16.69 5.77
CA PRO A 74 -0.94 -18.04 5.20
C PRO A 74 -1.81 -18.08 3.93
N GLY A 75 -1.29 -18.70 2.86
CA GLY A 75 -2.00 -18.82 1.59
C GLY A 75 -1.05 -19.15 0.43
N ASP A 76 -1.63 -19.35 -0.75
CA ASP A 76 -0.88 -19.67 -1.98
C ASP A 76 -0.34 -18.41 -2.67
N VAL A 77 -0.91 -17.24 -2.35
CA VAL A 77 -0.48 -15.96 -2.91
C VAL A 77 -0.16 -14.94 -1.80
N PRO A 78 0.91 -14.16 -1.96
CA PRO A 78 1.21 -13.00 -1.13
C PRO A 78 0.14 -11.91 -1.25
N ASN A 79 -0.09 -11.20 -0.14
CA ASN A 79 -0.99 -10.04 -0.04
C ASN A 79 -2.33 -10.23 -0.78
N PRO A 80 -3.15 -11.22 -0.37
CA PRO A 80 -4.38 -11.55 -1.06
C PRO A 80 -5.32 -10.33 -1.09
N THR A 81 -5.78 -9.96 -2.29
CA THR A 81 -6.63 -8.77 -2.52
C THR A 81 -8.01 -9.13 -3.08
N LEU A 82 -8.09 -10.18 -3.91
CA LEU A 82 -9.33 -10.71 -4.50
C LEU A 82 -10.22 -9.65 -5.18
N VAL A 83 -9.62 -8.77 -5.99
CA VAL A 83 -10.34 -7.67 -6.67
C VAL A 83 -10.84 -8.12 -8.04
N ASN A 84 -12.14 -7.92 -8.28
CA ASN A 84 -12.82 -8.32 -9.50
C ASN A 84 -12.91 -7.19 -10.52
N PHE A 85 -12.36 -7.39 -11.71
CA PHE A 85 -12.45 -6.47 -12.85
C PHE A 85 -13.45 -7.02 -13.88
N ASP A 86 -14.57 -6.32 -14.06
CA ASP A 86 -15.68 -6.60 -14.99
C ASP A 86 -16.21 -8.03 -15.01
N ASN A 87 -16.04 -8.79 -13.92
CA ASN A 87 -16.32 -10.24 -13.87
C ASN A 87 -15.49 -11.06 -14.89
N GLU A 88 -14.39 -10.49 -15.36
CA GLU A 88 -13.49 -11.08 -16.36
C GLU A 88 -12.20 -11.58 -15.73
N LEU A 89 -11.52 -10.70 -15.00
CA LEU A 89 -10.22 -10.92 -14.40
C LEU A 89 -10.28 -10.61 -12.92
N GLU A 90 -9.53 -11.38 -12.13
CA GLU A 90 -9.42 -11.18 -10.70
C GLU A 90 -7.96 -10.99 -10.32
N LEU A 91 -7.65 -9.90 -9.64
CA LEU A 91 -6.36 -9.76 -8.97
C LEU A 91 -6.43 -10.54 -7.67
N VAL A 92 -5.74 -11.68 -7.63
CA VAL A 92 -5.76 -12.60 -6.48
C VAL A 92 -4.87 -12.07 -5.36
N GLY A 93 -3.68 -11.55 -5.70
CA GLY A 93 -2.73 -10.97 -4.75
C GLY A 93 -1.57 -10.27 -5.45
N PHE A 94 -0.60 -9.78 -4.69
CA PHE A 94 0.58 -9.08 -5.21
C PHE A 94 1.79 -9.15 -4.28
N GLU A 95 2.98 -8.85 -4.81
CA GLU A 95 4.18 -8.54 -4.05
C GLU A 95 4.77 -7.22 -4.55
N LEU A 96 5.40 -6.47 -3.64
CA LEU A 96 6.10 -5.24 -3.96
C LEU A 96 7.50 -5.29 -3.32
N ASP A 97 8.54 -5.12 -4.12
CA ASP A 97 9.92 -5.17 -3.65
C ASP A 97 10.81 -4.13 -4.39
N PRO A 98 11.50 -3.22 -3.68
CA PRO A 98 11.36 -2.94 -2.26
C PRO A 98 10.10 -2.10 -1.98
N ARG A 99 9.60 -2.16 -0.73
CA ARG A 99 8.47 -1.31 -0.27
C ARG A 99 8.91 0.07 0.21
N GLN A 100 10.22 0.25 0.33
CA GLN A 100 10.89 1.51 0.61
C GLN A 100 12.02 1.68 -0.39
N ALA A 101 11.98 2.74 -1.19
CA ALA A 101 12.94 2.98 -2.27
C ALA A 101 13.44 4.43 -2.22
N ALA A 102 14.65 4.69 -2.70
CA ALA A 102 15.12 6.04 -2.95
C ALA A 102 14.67 6.54 -4.34
N ALA A 103 14.70 7.85 -4.53
CA ALA A 103 14.48 8.43 -5.86
C ALA A 103 15.51 7.89 -6.87
N GLY A 104 15.07 7.57 -8.09
CA GLY A 104 15.91 6.95 -9.13
C GLY A 104 16.06 5.43 -9.04
N GLU A 105 15.61 4.80 -7.95
CA GLU A 105 15.57 3.34 -7.85
C GLU A 105 14.36 2.74 -8.58
N THR A 106 14.39 1.42 -8.78
CA THR A 106 13.28 0.68 -9.39
C THR A 106 12.56 -0.13 -8.33
N VAL A 107 11.23 -0.12 -8.40
CA VAL A 107 10.36 -0.97 -7.59
C VAL A 107 9.75 -2.04 -8.48
N ASP A 108 9.94 -3.30 -8.12
CA ASP A 108 9.36 -4.44 -8.80
C ASP A 108 8.01 -4.81 -8.17
N LEU A 109 7.01 -4.98 -9.02
CA LEU A 109 5.64 -5.33 -8.68
C LEU A 109 5.31 -6.67 -9.34
N THR A 110 5.05 -7.69 -8.52
CA THR A 110 4.56 -8.99 -8.99
C THR A 110 3.07 -9.08 -8.72
N LEU A 111 2.29 -9.42 -9.75
CA LEU A 111 0.83 -9.51 -9.69
C LEU A 111 0.39 -10.94 -9.98
N TYR A 112 -0.55 -11.44 -9.17
CA TYR A 112 -1.14 -12.76 -9.35
C TYR A 112 -2.57 -12.62 -9.84
N TRP A 113 -2.82 -13.01 -11.08
CA TRP A 113 -4.10 -12.86 -11.76
C TRP A 113 -4.80 -14.19 -11.98
N ARG A 114 -6.13 -14.14 -12.05
CA ARG A 114 -6.96 -15.28 -12.41
C ARG A 114 -8.05 -14.87 -13.39
N ALA A 115 -8.10 -15.54 -14.54
CA ALA A 115 -9.21 -15.38 -15.47
C ALA A 115 -10.48 -16.06 -14.91
N LYS A 116 -11.57 -15.31 -14.77
CA LYS A 116 -12.87 -15.83 -14.27
C LYS A 116 -13.67 -16.51 -15.37
N ARG A 117 -13.36 -16.21 -16.63
CA ARG A 117 -13.96 -16.76 -17.85
C ARG A 117 -12.96 -16.71 -19.00
N PRO A 118 -13.19 -17.46 -20.11
CA PRO A 118 -12.42 -17.24 -21.34
C PRO A 118 -12.50 -15.78 -21.78
N LEU A 119 -11.35 -15.18 -22.07
CA LEU A 119 -11.22 -13.76 -22.42
C LEU A 119 -11.10 -13.63 -23.95
N PRO A 120 -11.93 -12.81 -24.61
CA PRO A 120 -11.89 -12.67 -26.07
C PRO A 120 -10.77 -11.73 -26.56
N THR A 121 -10.17 -10.94 -25.66
CA THR A 121 -9.22 -9.88 -25.98
C THR A 121 -8.01 -9.94 -25.06
N ASP A 122 -6.89 -9.41 -25.56
CA ASP A 122 -5.65 -9.20 -24.81
C ASP A 122 -5.68 -7.83 -24.13
N TYR A 123 -5.53 -7.82 -22.80
CA TYR A 123 -5.55 -6.62 -21.98
C TYR A 123 -4.14 -6.06 -21.74
N THR A 124 -4.04 -4.74 -21.67
CA THR A 124 -2.88 -4.06 -21.10
C THR A 124 -3.11 -3.78 -19.63
N ILE A 125 -2.18 -4.23 -18.79
CA ILE A 125 -2.14 -3.90 -17.37
C ILE A 125 -1.28 -2.64 -17.22
N PHE A 126 -1.78 -1.65 -16.49
CA PHE A 126 -0.99 -0.47 -16.14
C PHE A 126 -0.80 -0.40 -14.63
N ALA A 127 0.39 0.01 -14.21
CA ALA A 127 0.71 0.33 -12.83
C ALA A 127 1.43 1.67 -12.76
N GLN A 128 1.09 2.51 -11.78
CA GLN A 128 1.63 3.87 -11.67
C GLN A 128 1.88 4.24 -10.20
N VAL A 129 3.05 4.83 -9.93
CA VAL A 129 3.32 5.57 -8.68
C VAL A 129 2.86 6.99 -8.92
N VAL A 130 1.81 7.42 -8.20
CA VAL A 130 1.13 8.69 -8.45
C VAL A 130 1.07 9.55 -7.20
N ASP A 131 1.02 10.86 -7.39
CA ASP A 131 0.84 11.85 -6.33
C ASP A 131 -0.61 12.38 -6.31
N GLU A 132 -0.98 13.11 -5.25
CA GLU A 132 -2.33 13.67 -5.08
C GLU A 132 -2.72 14.64 -6.19
N ASP A 133 -1.73 15.33 -6.77
CA ASP A 133 -1.90 16.24 -7.91
C ASP A 133 -1.91 15.53 -9.28
N THR A 134 -1.96 14.20 -9.28
CA THR A 134 -1.93 13.30 -10.45
C THR A 134 -0.57 13.20 -11.16
N THR A 135 0.49 13.78 -10.61
CA THR A 135 1.85 13.60 -11.12
C THR A 135 2.25 12.12 -11.07
N ARG A 136 2.76 11.59 -12.18
CA ARG A 136 3.26 10.21 -12.28
C ARG A 136 4.77 10.19 -12.08
N TRP A 137 5.22 9.56 -10.99
CA TRP A 137 6.62 9.44 -10.63
C TRP A 137 7.27 8.15 -11.17
N ALA A 138 6.45 7.12 -11.41
CA ALA A 138 6.79 5.95 -12.19
C ALA A 138 5.53 5.41 -12.86
N SER A 139 5.68 4.76 -14.02
CA SER A 139 4.57 4.09 -14.69
C SER A 139 5.07 3.00 -15.62
N GLN A 140 4.32 1.92 -15.72
CA GLN A 140 4.50 0.93 -16.76
C GLN A 140 3.15 0.44 -17.27
N ASP A 141 3.06 0.30 -18.59
CA ASP A 141 1.95 -0.34 -19.29
C ASP A 141 2.50 -1.60 -19.95
N LEU A 142 1.87 -2.75 -19.67
CA LEU A 142 2.34 -4.05 -20.12
C LEU A 142 1.19 -4.84 -20.74
N GLY A 143 1.24 -5.01 -22.05
CA GLY A 143 0.31 -5.88 -22.79
C GLY A 143 0.48 -7.33 -22.37
N GLN A 144 -0.62 -8.00 -22.06
CA GLN A 144 -0.65 -9.41 -21.67
C GLN A 144 -1.52 -10.20 -22.66
N PRO A 145 -1.09 -11.40 -23.08
CA PRO A 145 -1.88 -12.26 -23.96
C PRO A 145 -3.02 -12.93 -23.17
N THR A 146 -3.88 -12.14 -22.51
CA THR A 146 -4.90 -12.61 -21.58
C THR A 146 -5.94 -13.52 -22.25
N SER A 147 -6.12 -13.43 -23.57
CA SER A 147 -6.95 -14.37 -24.33
C SER A 147 -6.45 -15.82 -24.29
N THR A 148 -5.17 -16.02 -23.97
CA THR A 148 -4.55 -17.35 -23.81
C THR A 148 -4.69 -17.92 -22.41
N TRP A 149 -5.12 -17.12 -21.43
CA TRP A 149 -5.19 -17.54 -20.03
C TRP A 149 -6.36 -18.51 -19.81
N ALA A 150 -6.06 -19.68 -19.25
CA ALA A 150 -7.11 -20.65 -18.93
C ALA A 150 -7.94 -20.15 -17.74
N LYS A 151 -9.26 -20.37 -17.82
CA LYS A 151 -10.18 -20.04 -16.73
C LYS A 151 -9.75 -20.72 -15.43
N GLY A 152 -9.62 -19.93 -14.37
CA GLY A 152 -9.29 -20.39 -13.02
C GLY A 152 -7.80 -20.61 -12.75
N GLU A 153 -6.96 -20.58 -13.79
CA GLU A 153 -5.51 -20.69 -13.64
C GLU A 153 -4.92 -19.40 -13.08
N LEU A 154 -3.92 -19.55 -12.19
CA LEU A 154 -3.17 -18.42 -11.65
C LEU A 154 -2.05 -18.03 -12.61
N GLN A 155 -2.00 -16.76 -12.99
CA GLN A 155 -1.02 -16.19 -13.90
C GLN A 155 -0.19 -15.14 -13.15
N THR A 156 1.13 -15.23 -13.24
CA THR A 156 2.05 -14.30 -12.60
C THR A 156 2.54 -13.28 -13.62
N VAL A 157 2.37 -12.00 -13.33
CA VAL A 157 2.84 -10.88 -14.16
C VAL A 157 3.81 -10.03 -13.35
N GLN A 158 5.00 -9.79 -13.90
CA GLN A 158 6.01 -8.92 -13.29
C GLN A 158 6.07 -7.59 -14.01
N MET A 159 6.10 -6.51 -13.23
CA MET A 159 6.19 -5.13 -13.70
C MET A 159 7.31 -4.43 -12.93
N SER A 160 8.05 -3.55 -13.61
CA SER A 160 9.11 -2.74 -13.01
C SER A 160 8.74 -1.26 -13.13
N LEU A 161 8.78 -0.57 -12.00
CA LEU A 161 8.40 0.83 -11.84
C LEU A 161 9.66 1.65 -11.51
N PRO A 162 10.39 2.16 -12.52
CA PRO A 162 11.55 3.01 -12.29
C PRO A 162 11.07 4.38 -11.78
N LEU A 163 11.44 4.73 -10.55
CA LEU A 163 11.14 6.03 -9.97
C LEU A 163 11.98 7.12 -10.64
N SER A 164 11.36 8.26 -10.91
CA SER A 164 12.12 9.45 -11.32
C SER A 164 13.17 9.81 -10.26
N PRO A 165 14.38 10.25 -10.64
CA PRO A 165 15.36 10.78 -9.70
C PRO A 165 14.90 12.05 -8.97
N ASP A 166 13.88 12.72 -9.49
CA ASP A 166 13.29 13.92 -8.89
C ASP A 166 12.15 13.62 -7.90
N THR A 167 11.85 12.34 -7.65
CA THR A 167 10.72 11.93 -6.79
C THR A 167 10.94 12.39 -5.35
N PRO A 168 10.07 13.26 -4.78
CA PRO A 168 10.21 13.70 -3.39
C PRO A 168 10.13 12.56 -2.36
N GLY A 169 10.82 12.73 -1.22
CA GLY A 169 10.73 11.79 -0.10
C GLY A 169 9.39 11.89 0.61
N LYS A 170 8.46 10.97 0.33
CA LYS A 170 7.17 10.81 1.03
C LYS A 170 6.52 9.46 0.69
N VAL A 171 5.27 9.29 1.08
CA VAL A 171 4.49 8.09 0.77
C VAL A 171 3.63 8.34 -0.46
N TYR A 172 3.67 7.42 -1.43
CA TYR A 172 2.93 7.49 -2.69
C TYR A 172 1.99 6.28 -2.83
N PRO A 173 0.74 6.48 -3.29
CA PRO A 173 -0.06 5.36 -3.77
C PRO A 173 0.50 4.76 -5.06
N ILE A 174 0.47 3.43 -5.14
CA ILE A 174 0.56 2.68 -6.38
C ILE A 174 -0.86 2.38 -6.85
N ILE A 175 -1.21 2.82 -8.05
CA ILE A 175 -2.48 2.48 -8.70
C ILE A 175 -2.27 1.44 -9.79
N LEU A 176 -3.30 0.63 -10.01
CA LEU A 176 -3.31 -0.49 -10.96
C LEU A 176 -4.64 -0.52 -11.71
N GLY A 177 -4.64 -0.88 -12.98
CA GLY A 177 -5.87 -1.28 -13.66
C GLY A 177 -5.59 -1.93 -15.01
N LEU A 178 -6.67 -2.14 -15.79
CA LEU A 178 -6.58 -2.77 -17.10
C LEU A 178 -7.31 -1.95 -18.15
N TYR A 179 -6.84 -2.06 -19.40
CA TYR A 179 -7.54 -1.49 -20.54
C TYR A 179 -7.30 -2.27 -21.83
N THR A 180 -8.20 -2.06 -22.79
CA THR A 180 -7.93 -2.30 -24.23
C THR A 180 -7.88 -0.98 -24.97
N VAL A 181 -7.31 -1.00 -26.17
CA VAL A 181 -7.37 0.12 -27.10
C VAL A 181 -8.16 -0.32 -28.32
N GLU A 182 -9.32 0.29 -28.53
CA GLU A 182 -10.19 0.04 -29.68
C GLU A 182 -10.47 1.36 -30.37
N ASP A 183 -10.22 1.43 -31.69
CA ASP A 183 -10.37 2.66 -32.49
C ASP A 183 -9.67 3.91 -31.91
N GLY A 184 -8.55 3.70 -31.21
CA GLY A 184 -7.78 4.76 -30.55
C GLY A 184 -8.37 5.26 -29.22
N GLN A 185 -9.43 4.62 -28.73
CA GLN A 185 -10.03 4.89 -27.42
C GLN A 185 -9.57 3.85 -26.39
N PHE A 186 -9.29 4.32 -25.17
CA PHE A 186 -8.97 3.46 -24.04
C PHE A 186 -10.27 2.98 -23.40
N ASN A 187 -10.48 1.66 -23.37
CA ASN A 187 -11.59 1.03 -22.67
C ASN A 187 -11.07 0.42 -21.37
N ARG A 188 -11.35 1.08 -20.24
CA ARG A 188 -10.93 0.64 -18.90
C ARG A 188 -11.90 -0.36 -18.30
N LEU A 189 -11.38 -1.43 -17.70
CA LEU A 189 -12.20 -2.37 -16.95
C LEU A 189 -12.62 -1.77 -15.62
N GLN A 190 -13.88 -1.97 -15.22
CA GLN A 190 -14.38 -1.50 -13.93
C GLN A 190 -14.14 -2.53 -12.83
N ILE A 191 -13.84 -2.04 -11.63
CA ILE A 191 -13.88 -2.84 -10.41
C ILE A 191 -15.34 -3.06 -10.03
N ILE A 192 -15.69 -4.32 -9.79
CA ILE A 192 -17.04 -4.75 -9.41
C ILE A 192 -17.07 -5.08 -7.92
N ALA A 193 -17.87 -4.33 -7.16
CA ALA A 193 -18.12 -4.60 -5.75
C ALA A 193 -18.90 -5.92 -5.55
N GLU A 194 -18.91 -6.43 -4.31
CA GLU A 194 -19.63 -7.67 -3.97
C GLU A 194 -21.13 -7.61 -4.29
N ASP A 195 -21.73 -6.42 -4.23
CA ASP A 195 -23.14 -6.19 -4.58
C ASP A 195 -23.39 -6.08 -6.10
N GLY A 196 -22.34 -6.23 -6.91
CA GLY A 196 -22.38 -6.21 -8.37
C GLY A 196 -22.31 -4.83 -9.02
N ARG A 197 -22.20 -3.75 -8.24
CA ARG A 197 -22.01 -2.40 -8.83
C ARG A 197 -20.57 -2.20 -9.32
N PRO A 198 -20.39 -1.51 -10.46
CA PRO A 198 -19.13 -0.85 -10.79
C PRO A 198 -18.80 0.24 -9.75
N THR A 199 -17.53 0.33 -9.34
CA THR A 199 -17.07 1.33 -8.36
C THR A 199 -16.03 2.29 -8.90
N ASP A 200 -14.99 1.78 -9.53
CA ASP A 200 -13.84 2.57 -10.02
C ASP A 200 -13.21 1.84 -11.21
N ASP A 201 -12.35 2.53 -11.97
CA ASP A 201 -11.65 1.97 -13.13
C ASP A 201 -10.14 1.73 -12.89
N PHE A 202 -9.70 2.01 -11.66
CA PHE A 202 -8.40 1.63 -11.13
C PHE A 202 -8.49 1.25 -9.64
N LEU A 203 -7.55 0.41 -9.20
CA LEU A 203 -7.34 0.02 -7.83
C LEU A 203 -6.18 0.82 -7.23
N ARG A 204 -6.36 1.43 -6.06
CA ARG A 204 -5.24 1.84 -5.21
C ARG A 204 -4.67 0.60 -4.52
N LEU A 205 -3.62 0.03 -5.10
CA LEU A 205 -3.11 -1.29 -4.73
C LEU A 205 -2.44 -1.27 -3.35
N THR A 206 -1.50 -0.36 -3.15
CA THR A 206 -0.73 -0.23 -1.91
C THR A 206 -0.04 1.12 -1.85
N LEU A 207 0.70 1.36 -0.77
CA LEU A 207 1.54 2.54 -0.57
C LEU A 207 3.02 2.16 -0.71
N LEU A 208 3.79 3.02 -1.38
CA LEU A 208 5.23 2.97 -1.50
C LEU A 208 5.84 4.12 -0.68
N ARG A 209 6.84 3.84 0.15
CA ARG A 209 7.61 4.89 0.83
C ARG A 209 8.84 5.25 -0.01
N VAL A 210 8.95 6.51 -0.40
CA VAL A 210 10.17 7.06 -0.96
C VAL A 210 10.97 7.72 0.16
N VAL A 211 12.23 7.35 0.30
CA VAL A 211 13.14 7.97 1.29
C VAL A 211 13.82 9.19 0.68
N GLU A 212 14.07 10.18 1.53
CA GLU A 212 15.01 11.23 1.18
C GLU A 212 16.42 10.63 1.02
N PRO A 213 17.21 11.10 0.05
CA PRO A 213 18.60 10.67 -0.15
C PRO A 213 19.53 11.09 1.00
#